data_AF-A0A1G7KMC4-F1
#
_entry.id   AF-A0A1G7KMC4-F1
#
_cell.length_a   1.000
_cell.length_b   1.000
_cell.length_c   1.000
_cell.angle_alpha   90.00
_cell.angle_beta   90.00
_cell.angle_gamma   90.00
#
_symmetry.space_group_name_H-M   'P 1'
#
loop_
_entity.id
_entity.type
_entity.pdbx_description
1 polymer ?
#
loop_
_entity_poly.entity_id
_entity_poly.type
_entity_poly.pdbx_seq_one_letter_code
_entity_poly.pdbx_strand_id
1 'polypeptide(L)'
;MTFASPRTIGRSALTQWWGDVTFLHWAVSPDTVGHLLPAGVRPDTVDGRTFVGLIAFRLSPLGWPALAGRWSFPETNVRLYTVDGAGRRGVVFLSMDAGDVTFVAGARLTLGLPYMVSDMAVRRDGGEITYTCRRRWPRRPGATSTLTVRPGERIEPSPVDEFLTARWGLHTSWLGRTTYLPNHHAPWDLHRATVVHGDDNLVASAGIAVTGPPMSVLYSPGVRARFGLPA
;
A
#
# COMPACT_ATOMS: atom_id res chain seq x y z
N MET A 1 11.70 13.20 -15.28
CA MET A 1 10.37 13.83 -15.07
C MET A 1 10.19 13.89 -13.57
N THR A 2 9.93 15.06 -12.99
CA THR A 2 9.77 15.19 -11.53
C THR A 2 8.41 14.61 -11.14
N PHE A 3 8.41 13.47 -10.45
CA PHE A 3 7.19 12.80 -9.97
C PHE A 3 6.69 13.45 -8.69
N ALA A 4 6.51 14.77 -8.68
CA ALA A 4 5.71 15.43 -7.66
C ALA A 4 4.22 15.08 -7.88
N SER A 5 3.41 15.11 -6.82
CA SER A 5 1.97 14.94 -6.99
C SER A 5 1.45 15.92 -8.04
N PRO A 6 0.80 15.47 -9.11
CA PRO A 6 0.36 16.34 -10.20
C PRO A 6 -0.80 17.26 -9.77
N ARG A 7 -1.35 17.04 -8.56
CA ARG A 7 -2.48 17.78 -8.02
C ARG A 7 -2.29 18.09 -6.55
N THR A 8 -2.60 19.31 -6.17
CA THR A 8 -2.73 19.71 -4.76
C THR A 8 -4.15 19.41 -4.31
N ILE A 9 -4.30 18.70 -3.18
CA ILE A 9 -5.61 18.44 -2.59
C ILE A 9 -6.01 19.67 -1.78
N GLY A 10 -6.90 20.50 -2.33
CA GLY A 10 -7.36 21.75 -1.70
C GLY A 10 -8.22 21.54 -0.45
N ARG A 11 -9.11 20.55 -0.46
CA ARG A 11 -9.87 20.10 0.72
C ARG A 11 -9.59 18.61 0.95
N SER A 12 -9.00 18.29 2.11
CA SER A 12 -8.70 16.91 2.51
C SER A 12 -9.92 16.33 3.23
N ALA A 13 -10.44 15.21 2.73
CA ALA A 13 -11.49 14.46 3.42
C ALA A 13 -10.91 13.62 4.58
N LEU A 14 -9.65 13.19 4.44
CA LEU A 14 -8.95 12.35 5.40
C LEU A 14 -7.45 12.64 5.35
N THR A 15 -6.84 12.88 6.51
CA THR A 15 -5.39 13.03 6.63
C THR A 15 -4.83 11.90 7.49
N GLN A 16 -3.70 11.34 7.09
CA GLN A 16 -3.06 10.22 7.78
C GLN A 16 -1.56 10.46 7.86
N TRP A 17 -0.95 9.88 8.90
CA TRP A 17 0.49 9.65 8.97
C TRP A 17 0.74 8.18 8.71
N TRP A 18 1.67 7.89 7.79
CA TRP A 18 2.16 6.55 7.53
C TRP A 18 3.59 6.48 8.01
N GLY A 19 3.84 5.74 9.08
CA GLY A 19 5.16 5.63 9.72
C GLY A 19 5.74 4.23 9.58
N ASP A 20 7.06 4.12 9.66
CA ASP A 20 7.80 2.86 9.51
C ASP A 20 7.34 2.08 8.26
N VAL A 21 7.38 2.71 7.09
CA VAL A 21 6.83 2.11 5.86
C VAL A 21 7.88 1.26 5.19
N THR A 22 7.56 -0.01 4.96
CA THR A 22 8.39 -0.95 4.21
C THR A 22 7.65 -1.37 2.94
N PHE A 23 8.35 -1.33 1.81
CA PHE A 23 7.84 -1.72 0.52
C PHE A 23 8.65 -2.89 -0.04
N LEU A 24 7.98 -4.00 -0.34
CA LEU A 24 8.56 -5.11 -1.10
C LEU A 24 7.83 -5.20 -2.44
N HIS A 25 8.59 -5.33 -3.53
CA HIS A 25 8.02 -5.44 -4.87
C HIS A 25 8.60 -6.60 -5.65
N TRP A 26 7.72 -7.34 -6.31
CA TRP A 26 8.08 -8.39 -7.27
C TRP A 26 7.54 -7.99 -8.64
N ALA A 27 8.35 -8.19 -9.68
CA ALA A 27 7.87 -8.03 -11.04
C ALA A 27 6.91 -9.18 -11.39
N VAL A 28 5.83 -8.83 -12.06
CA VAL A 28 4.82 -9.77 -12.57
C VAL A 28 4.46 -9.38 -14.01
N SER A 29 3.96 -10.35 -14.77
CA SER A 29 3.51 -10.08 -16.14
C SER A 29 2.20 -9.29 -16.11
N PRO A 30 2.07 -8.19 -16.87
CA PRO A 30 0.80 -7.44 -16.99
C PRO A 30 -0.39 -8.33 -17.36
N ASP A 31 -0.18 -9.31 -18.23
CA ASP A 31 -1.23 -10.23 -18.71
C ASP A 31 -1.77 -11.13 -17.59
N THR A 32 -0.95 -11.42 -16.59
CA THR A 32 -1.35 -12.28 -15.46
C THR A 32 -2.19 -11.55 -14.42
N VAL A 33 -2.16 -10.21 -14.40
CA VAL A 33 -2.82 -9.42 -13.34
C VAL A 33 -3.93 -8.51 -13.84
N GLY A 34 -4.04 -8.29 -15.15
CA GLY A 34 -5.07 -7.41 -15.73
C GLY A 34 -6.50 -7.79 -15.35
N HIS A 35 -6.79 -9.08 -15.22
CA HIS A 35 -8.13 -9.60 -14.85
C HIS A 35 -8.54 -9.27 -13.41
N LEU A 36 -7.61 -8.81 -12.56
CA LEU A 36 -7.86 -8.42 -11.17
C LEU A 36 -8.20 -6.93 -11.03
N LEU A 37 -8.12 -6.17 -12.12
CA LEU A 37 -8.32 -4.73 -12.12
C LEU A 37 -9.79 -4.37 -12.38
N PRO A 38 -10.29 -3.24 -11.83
CA PRO A 38 -11.59 -2.70 -12.17
C PRO A 38 -11.73 -2.39 -13.66
N ALA A 39 -12.97 -2.37 -14.16
CA ALA A 39 -13.25 -2.03 -15.55
C ALA A 39 -12.69 -0.63 -15.92
N GLY A 40 -12.08 -0.52 -17.11
CA GLY A 40 -11.49 0.74 -17.60
C GLY A 40 -10.12 1.08 -16.98
N VAL A 41 -9.55 0.17 -16.19
CA VAL A 41 -8.21 0.28 -15.61
C VAL A 41 -7.32 -0.82 -16.18
N ARG A 42 -6.07 -0.49 -16.50
CA ARG A 42 -5.06 -1.44 -16.99
C ARG A 42 -3.82 -1.40 -16.10
N PRO A 43 -2.96 -2.45 -16.12
CA PRO A 43 -1.69 -2.40 -15.43
C PRO A 43 -0.85 -1.22 -15.93
N ASP A 44 -0.25 -0.46 -15.00
CA ASP A 44 0.80 0.49 -15.31
C ASP A 44 2.11 -0.28 -15.44
N THR A 45 2.92 0.08 -16.42
CA THR A 45 4.13 -0.67 -16.79
C THR A 45 5.33 0.23 -16.90
N VAL A 46 6.47 -0.28 -16.46
CA VAL A 46 7.80 0.29 -16.70
C VAL A 46 8.67 -0.82 -17.29
N ASP A 47 9.35 -0.52 -18.39
CA ASP A 47 10.18 -1.49 -19.14
C ASP A 47 9.46 -2.81 -19.45
N GLY A 48 8.19 -2.72 -19.85
CA GLY A 48 7.34 -3.86 -20.22
C GLY A 48 6.87 -4.74 -19.05
N ARG A 49 7.20 -4.38 -17.80
CA ARG A 49 6.82 -5.13 -16.60
C ARG A 49 5.84 -4.32 -15.74
N THR A 50 5.03 -5.03 -14.97
CA THR A 50 4.31 -4.44 -13.84
C THR A 50 4.74 -5.12 -12.55
N PHE A 51 4.17 -4.70 -11.42
CA PHE A 51 4.60 -5.15 -10.11
C PHE A 51 3.42 -5.49 -9.21
N VAL A 52 3.65 -6.42 -8.30
CA VAL A 52 2.87 -6.57 -7.07
C VAL A 52 3.69 -6.01 -5.92
N GLY A 53 3.06 -5.18 -5.09
CA GLY A 53 3.66 -4.62 -3.88
C GLY A 53 3.04 -5.21 -2.62
N LEU A 54 3.89 -5.60 -1.66
CA LEU A 54 3.52 -5.85 -0.27
C LEU A 54 4.04 -4.69 0.57
N ILE A 55 3.13 -3.88 1.11
CA ILE A 55 3.49 -2.65 1.83
C ILE A 55 3.04 -2.78 3.27
N ALA A 56 3.99 -2.77 4.21
CA ALA A 56 3.73 -2.89 5.65
C ALA A 56 4.12 -1.60 6.38
N PHE A 57 3.23 -1.06 7.21
CA PHE A 57 3.44 0.22 7.88
C PHE A 57 2.54 0.42 9.10
N ARG A 58 2.79 1.48 9.86
CA ARG A 58 1.87 2.01 10.87
C ARG A 58 1.04 3.12 10.27
N LEU A 59 -0.28 3.02 10.39
CA LEU A 59 -1.21 4.09 10.05
C LEU A 59 -1.62 4.81 11.33
N SER A 60 -1.56 6.14 11.31
CA SER A 60 -2.12 7.00 12.36
C SER A 60 -3.02 8.06 11.74
N PRO A 61 -4.33 8.13 12.07
CA PRO A 61 -5.20 9.18 11.56
C PRO A 61 -4.75 10.55 12.11
N LEU A 62 -4.77 11.57 11.25
CA LEU A 62 -4.49 12.96 11.60
C LEU A 62 -5.73 13.81 11.38
N GLY A 63 -5.98 14.75 12.30
CA GLY A 63 -7.04 15.75 12.15
C GLY A 63 -8.41 15.35 12.70
N TRP A 64 -8.52 14.22 13.40
CA TRP A 64 -9.69 13.89 14.21
C TRP A 64 -9.27 13.80 15.69
N PRO A 65 -9.31 14.91 16.46
CA PRO A 65 -8.72 14.96 17.80
C PRO A 65 -9.26 13.89 18.76
N ALA A 66 -10.55 13.55 18.63
CA ALA A 66 -11.18 12.48 19.40
C ALA A 66 -10.65 11.06 19.10
N LEU A 67 -9.92 10.89 17.99
CA LEU A 67 -9.33 9.63 17.54
C LEU A 67 -7.78 9.68 17.54
N ALA A 68 -7.20 10.85 17.82
CA ALA A 68 -5.76 11.03 17.88
C ALA A 68 -5.17 10.25 19.07
N GLY A 69 -4.12 9.49 18.83
CA GLY A 69 -3.41 8.69 19.86
C GLY A 69 -4.00 7.30 20.13
N ARG A 70 -5.30 7.08 19.88
CA ARG A 70 -5.95 5.79 20.15
C ARG A 70 -5.95 4.82 18.95
N TRP A 71 -5.82 5.33 17.72
CA TRP A 71 -5.93 4.57 16.47
C TRP A 71 -4.64 4.56 15.65
N SER A 72 -3.48 4.47 16.30
CA SER A 72 -2.27 4.04 15.57
C SER A 72 -2.27 2.52 15.50
N PHE A 73 -2.34 1.97 14.29
CA PHE A 73 -2.38 0.52 14.10
C PHE A 73 -1.54 0.09 12.90
N PRO A 74 -1.04 -1.17 12.89
CA PRO A 74 -0.39 -1.73 11.71
C PRO A 74 -1.39 -1.89 10.55
N GLU A 75 -0.91 -1.60 9.35
CA GLU A 75 -1.56 -1.97 8.10
C GLU A 75 -0.57 -2.69 7.19
N THR A 76 -1.04 -3.71 6.48
CA THR A 76 -0.30 -4.35 5.40
C THR A 76 -1.19 -4.49 4.19
N ASN A 77 -0.79 -3.94 3.05
CA ASN A 77 -1.57 -4.05 1.82
C ASN A 77 -0.82 -4.79 0.73
N VAL A 78 -1.57 -5.55 -0.06
CA VAL A 78 -1.13 -6.13 -1.33
C VAL A 78 -1.75 -5.30 -2.43
N ARG A 79 -0.93 -4.73 -3.31
CA ARG A 79 -1.38 -3.78 -4.34
C ARG A 79 -0.76 -4.05 -5.71
N LEU A 80 -1.50 -3.68 -6.74
CA LEU A 80 -1.06 -3.61 -8.13
C LEU A 80 -0.97 -2.14 -8.57
N TYR A 81 -0.17 -1.89 -9.60
CA TYR A 81 0.04 -0.56 -10.17
C TYR A 81 -0.80 -0.36 -11.40
N THR A 82 -1.51 0.75 -11.47
CA THR A 82 -2.58 0.94 -12.45
C THR A 82 -2.55 2.29 -13.14
N VAL A 83 -3.13 2.33 -14.33
CA VAL A 83 -3.43 3.55 -15.06
C VAL A 83 -4.80 3.40 -15.74
N ASP A 84 -5.61 4.44 -15.71
CA ASP A 84 -6.92 4.44 -16.37
C ASP A 84 -6.91 5.11 -17.76
N GLY A 85 -8.05 5.08 -18.44
CA GLY A 85 -8.23 5.72 -19.75
C GLY A 85 -8.00 7.24 -19.77
N ALA A 86 -8.04 7.91 -18.61
CA ALA A 86 -7.71 9.33 -18.48
C ALA A 86 -6.22 9.58 -18.18
N GLY A 87 -5.40 8.52 -18.15
CA GLY A 87 -3.97 8.59 -17.84
C GLY A 87 -3.66 8.80 -16.35
N ARG A 88 -4.66 8.67 -15.46
CA ARG A 88 -4.44 8.81 -14.01
C ARG A 88 -3.77 7.54 -13.51
N ARG A 89 -2.54 7.68 -13.00
CA ARG A 89 -1.76 6.58 -12.40
C ARG A 89 -2.11 6.43 -10.93
N GLY A 90 -2.29 5.19 -10.49
CA GLY A 90 -2.67 4.87 -9.14
C GLY A 90 -2.30 3.45 -8.75
N VAL A 91 -2.98 2.96 -7.72
CA VAL A 91 -2.91 1.58 -7.27
C VAL A 91 -4.29 0.97 -7.17
N VAL A 92 -4.37 -0.35 -7.31
CA VAL A 92 -5.52 -1.15 -6.88
C VAL A 92 -5.06 -2.00 -5.72
N PHE A 93 -5.79 -1.95 -4.61
CA PHE A 93 -5.56 -2.87 -3.51
C PHE A 93 -6.26 -4.20 -3.79
N LEU A 94 -5.54 -5.30 -3.65
CA LEU A 94 -6.11 -6.66 -3.68
C LEU A 94 -6.55 -7.08 -2.28
N SER A 95 -5.79 -6.67 -1.26
CA SER A 95 -6.16 -6.80 0.16
C SER A 95 -5.51 -5.70 0.99
N MET A 96 -6.18 -5.31 2.07
CA MET A 96 -5.65 -4.37 3.07
C MET A 96 -5.89 -4.92 4.47
N ASP A 97 -4.89 -5.55 5.06
CA ASP A 97 -4.96 -6.09 6.42
C ASP A 97 -4.71 -4.97 7.43
N ALA A 98 -5.61 -4.81 8.41
CA ALA A 98 -5.49 -3.79 9.44
C ALA A 98 -5.91 -4.30 10.82
N GLY A 99 -5.25 -3.76 11.86
CA GLY A 99 -5.46 -4.13 13.26
C GLY A 99 -6.70 -3.53 13.93
N ASP A 100 -7.37 -2.55 13.32
CA ASP A 100 -8.53 -1.87 13.91
C ASP A 100 -9.84 -2.21 13.19
N VAL A 101 -10.73 -2.92 13.90
CA VAL A 101 -12.02 -3.39 13.36
C VAL A 101 -12.94 -2.23 12.96
N THR A 102 -12.94 -1.13 13.72
CA THR A 102 -13.81 0.02 13.47
C THR A 102 -13.41 0.71 12.16
N PHE A 103 -12.09 0.89 11.97
CA PHE A 103 -11.53 1.42 10.74
C PHE A 103 -11.82 0.51 9.54
N VAL A 104 -11.60 -0.80 9.68
CA VAL A 104 -11.90 -1.79 8.63
C VAL A 104 -13.37 -1.72 8.22
N ALA A 105 -14.29 -1.70 9.19
CA ALA A 105 -15.73 -1.59 8.91
C ALA A 105 -16.07 -0.28 8.19
N GLY A 106 -15.59 0.86 8.70
CA GLY A 106 -15.84 2.18 8.11
C GLY A 106 -15.32 2.30 6.67
N ALA A 107 -14.10 1.84 6.41
CA ALA A 107 -13.49 1.92 5.08
C ALA A 107 -14.19 1.00 4.06
N ARG A 108 -14.63 -0.19 4.48
CA ARG A 108 -15.42 -1.10 3.61
C ARG A 108 -16.77 -0.50 3.24
N LEU A 109 -17.49 0.07 4.21
CA LEU A 109 -18.82 0.62 3.99
C LEU A 109 -18.80 1.89 3.13
N THR A 110 -17.79 2.74 3.29
CA THR A 110 -17.75 4.06 2.64
C THR A 110 -16.98 4.10 1.32
N LEU A 111 -15.93 3.29 1.16
CA LEU A 111 -15.05 3.33 -0.02
C LEU A 111 -15.00 2.00 -0.79
N GLY A 112 -15.68 0.95 -0.31
CA GLY A 112 -15.65 -0.38 -0.93
C GLY A 112 -14.28 -1.06 -0.91
N LEU A 113 -13.34 -0.57 -0.10
CA LEU A 113 -11.96 -1.05 -0.09
C LEU A 113 -11.86 -2.48 0.50
N PRO A 114 -10.93 -3.31 0.01
CA PRO A 114 -10.82 -4.73 0.40
C PRO A 114 -10.11 -4.91 1.75
N TYR A 115 -10.56 -4.19 2.77
CA TYR A 115 -10.00 -4.32 4.12
C TYR A 115 -10.34 -5.66 4.76
N MET A 116 -9.36 -6.21 5.47
CA MET A 116 -9.41 -7.46 6.24
C MET A 116 -9.09 -7.12 7.70
N VAL A 117 -9.84 -7.70 8.63
CA VAL A 117 -9.52 -7.65 10.06
C VAL A 117 -8.39 -8.64 10.33
N SER A 118 -7.31 -8.17 10.96
CA SER A 118 -6.10 -8.96 11.18
C SER A 118 -5.49 -8.71 12.55
N ASP A 119 -4.94 -9.74 13.17
CA ASP A 119 -4.10 -9.59 14.36
C ASP A 119 -2.71 -9.16 13.89
N MET A 120 -2.24 -7.99 14.33
CA MET A 120 -1.03 -7.39 13.77
C MET A 120 -0.15 -6.72 14.82
N ALA A 121 1.15 -6.69 14.58
CA ALA A 121 2.09 -5.91 15.35
C ALA A 121 3.19 -5.32 14.46
N VAL A 122 3.72 -4.16 14.88
CA VAL A 122 4.99 -3.65 14.37
C VAL A 122 5.89 -3.41 15.57
N ARG A 123 7.12 -3.94 15.52
CA ARG A 123 8.13 -3.79 16.57
C ARG A 123 9.43 -3.30 15.96
N ARG A 124 10.11 -2.40 16.65
CA ARG A 124 11.44 -1.92 16.30
C ARG A 124 12.40 -2.36 17.39
N ASP A 125 13.44 -3.07 17.03
CA ASP A 125 14.46 -3.57 17.96
C ASP A 125 15.80 -3.71 17.23
N GLY A 126 16.91 -3.36 17.87
CA GLY A 126 18.25 -3.52 17.29
C GLY A 126 18.47 -2.88 15.91
N GLY A 127 17.72 -1.83 15.54
CA GLY A 127 17.77 -1.21 14.21
C GLY A 127 16.98 -1.95 13.13
N GLU A 128 16.31 -3.04 13.47
CA GLU A 128 15.39 -3.79 12.62
C GLU A 128 13.94 -3.43 12.92
N ILE A 129 13.07 -3.68 11.94
CA ILE A 129 11.63 -3.49 12.06
C ILE A 129 10.96 -4.79 11.66
N THR A 130 10.17 -5.35 12.58
CA THR A 130 9.38 -6.56 12.36
C THR A 130 7.90 -6.21 12.27
N TYR A 131 7.27 -6.66 11.20
CA TYR A 131 5.84 -6.57 10.94
C TYR A 131 5.26 -7.98 11.02
N THR A 132 4.17 -8.14 11.77
CA THR A 132 3.42 -9.39 11.81
C THR A 132 1.97 -9.15 11.44
N CYS A 133 1.39 -10.09 10.73
CA CYS A 133 -0.02 -10.10 10.35
C CYS A 133 -0.55 -11.53 10.38
N ARG A 134 -1.72 -11.72 11.01
CA ARG A 134 -2.53 -12.93 10.90
C ARG A 134 -3.97 -12.55 10.58
N ARG A 135 -4.38 -12.84 9.35
CA ARG A 135 -5.71 -12.49 8.84
C ARG A 135 -6.81 -13.27 9.54
N ARG A 136 -7.85 -12.57 10.00
CA ARG A 136 -9.00 -13.15 10.71
C ARG A 136 -10.25 -13.22 9.85
N TRP A 137 -10.58 -12.16 9.12
CA TRP A 137 -11.85 -12.04 8.38
C TRP A 137 -11.71 -10.96 7.29
N PRO A 138 -12.51 -10.94 6.19
CA PRO A 138 -13.54 -11.90 5.77
C PRO A 138 -13.07 -13.08 4.93
N ARG A 139 -11.97 -12.94 4.20
CA ARG A 139 -11.56 -13.90 3.17
C ARG A 139 -10.26 -14.57 3.57
N ARG A 140 -10.13 -15.87 3.26
CA ARG A 140 -8.91 -16.67 3.51
C ARG A 140 -8.39 -16.48 4.95
N PRO A 141 -9.22 -16.76 5.98
CA PRO A 141 -8.77 -16.67 7.37
C PRO A 141 -7.54 -17.57 7.57
N GLY A 142 -6.57 -17.10 8.35
CA GLY A 142 -5.32 -17.80 8.61
C GLY A 142 -4.15 -17.44 7.70
N ALA A 143 -4.34 -16.58 6.68
CA ALA A 143 -3.20 -16.03 5.94
C ALA A 143 -2.28 -15.23 6.88
N THR A 144 -0.97 -15.49 6.83
CA THR A 144 0.02 -14.88 7.70
C THR A 144 1.08 -14.11 6.92
N SER A 145 1.70 -13.14 7.58
CA SER A 145 2.93 -12.49 7.14
C SER A 145 3.81 -12.19 8.35
N THR A 146 5.07 -12.59 8.30
CA THR A 146 6.11 -12.16 9.22
C THR A 146 7.26 -11.62 8.40
N LEU A 147 7.49 -10.31 8.50
CA LEU A 147 8.51 -9.61 7.75
C LEU A 147 9.41 -8.85 8.71
N THR A 148 10.70 -9.15 8.72
CA THR A 148 11.71 -8.37 9.41
C THR A 148 12.64 -7.74 8.40
N VAL A 149 12.79 -6.42 8.46
CA VAL A 149 13.69 -5.67 7.60
C VAL A 149 14.68 -4.84 8.41
N ARG A 150 15.84 -4.61 7.81
CA ARG A 150 16.83 -3.67 8.29
C ARG A 150 16.92 -2.49 7.33
N PRO A 151 16.43 -1.29 7.71
CA PRO A 151 16.68 -0.08 6.97
C PRO A 151 18.18 0.19 6.83
N GLY A 152 18.61 0.64 5.66
CA GLY A 152 19.96 1.02 5.33
C GLY A 152 20.07 2.50 5.01
N GLU A 153 20.96 2.84 4.07
CA GLU A 153 21.21 4.22 3.67
C GLU A 153 20.03 4.87 2.97
N ARG A 154 19.92 6.18 3.16
CA ARG A 154 19.01 7.04 2.40
C ARG A 154 19.46 7.08 0.95
N ILE A 155 18.50 7.07 0.03
CA ILE A 155 18.77 7.10 -1.41
C ILE A 155 18.07 8.26 -2.10
N GLU A 156 18.66 8.67 -3.21
CA GLU A 156 17.94 9.37 -4.27
C GLU A 156 17.15 8.34 -5.08
N PRO A 157 15.82 8.49 -5.25
CA PRO A 157 15.00 7.51 -5.95
C PRO A 157 15.42 7.35 -7.42
N SER A 158 15.63 6.11 -7.87
CA SER A 158 15.75 5.80 -9.30
C SER A 158 14.38 5.90 -10.00
N PRO A 159 14.31 5.93 -11.34
CA PRO A 159 13.03 5.94 -12.06
C PRO A 159 12.09 4.78 -11.69
N VAL A 160 12.65 3.60 -11.36
CA VAL A 160 11.87 2.46 -10.88
C VAL A 160 11.37 2.68 -9.44
N ASP A 161 12.18 3.28 -8.57
CA ASP A 161 11.76 3.57 -7.18
C ASP A 161 10.63 4.62 -7.18
N GLU A 162 10.75 5.65 -8.03
CA GLU A 162 9.69 6.62 -8.27
C GLU A 162 8.44 5.93 -8.84
N PHE A 163 8.61 5.07 -9.85
CA PHE A 163 7.51 4.26 -10.37
C PHE A 163 6.86 3.42 -9.25
N LEU A 164 7.59 2.86 -8.29
CA LEU A 164 6.99 1.98 -7.28
C LEU A 164 6.33 2.73 -6.11
N THR A 165 6.70 4.00 -5.89
CA THR A 165 6.34 4.74 -4.67
C THR A 165 5.56 6.03 -4.91
N ALA A 166 5.74 6.70 -6.05
CA ALA A 166 5.01 7.92 -6.41
C ALA A 166 3.63 7.58 -6.98
N ARG A 167 2.65 7.35 -6.09
CA ARG A 167 1.27 7.03 -6.46
C ARG A 167 0.27 7.98 -5.82
N TRP A 168 -0.53 8.62 -6.70
CA TRP A 168 -1.36 9.79 -6.41
C TRP A 168 -2.86 9.52 -6.48
N GLY A 169 -3.23 8.24 -6.51
CA GLY A 169 -4.57 7.81 -6.18
C GLY A 169 -4.67 6.31 -6.13
N LEU A 170 -5.88 5.86 -5.81
CA LEU A 170 -6.27 4.47 -5.92
C LEU A 170 -7.48 4.36 -6.84
N HIS A 171 -7.50 3.29 -7.64
CA HIS A 171 -8.69 2.86 -8.36
C HIS A 171 -9.40 1.80 -7.50
N THR A 172 -10.70 1.98 -7.30
CA THR A 172 -11.53 1.02 -6.57
C THR A 172 -12.82 0.78 -7.34
N SER A 173 -13.42 -0.39 -7.18
CA SER A 173 -14.77 -0.66 -7.68
C SER A 173 -15.75 -0.52 -6.53
N TRP A 174 -16.65 0.46 -6.62
CA TRP A 174 -17.69 0.68 -5.63
C TRP A 174 -19.05 0.71 -6.31
N LEU A 175 -19.99 -0.13 -5.84
CA LEU A 175 -21.31 -0.31 -6.45
C LEU A 175 -21.26 -0.61 -7.96
N GLY A 176 -20.28 -1.40 -8.39
CA GLY A 176 -20.09 -1.81 -9.79
C GLY A 176 -19.46 -0.74 -10.69
N ARG A 177 -19.06 0.41 -10.13
CA ARG A 177 -18.41 1.50 -10.88
C ARG A 177 -16.96 1.64 -10.45
N THR A 178 -16.08 1.80 -11.42
CA THR A 178 -14.68 2.18 -11.16
C THR A 178 -14.64 3.65 -10.75
N THR A 179 -14.05 3.90 -9.58
CA THR A 179 -13.89 5.21 -8.98
C THR A 179 -12.41 5.47 -8.73
N TYR A 180 -11.97 6.71 -8.94
CA TYR A 180 -10.62 7.13 -8.61
C TYR A 180 -10.63 8.00 -7.36
N LEU A 181 -9.95 7.56 -6.30
CA LEU A 181 -9.76 8.36 -5.10
C LEU A 181 -8.35 8.97 -5.12
N PRO A 182 -8.21 10.28 -5.31
CA PRO A 182 -6.91 10.94 -5.31
C PRO A 182 -6.30 10.97 -3.90
N ASN A 183 -5.00 10.72 -3.81
CA ASN A 183 -4.21 10.96 -2.61
C ASN A 183 -2.99 11.83 -2.93
N HIS A 184 -2.51 12.53 -1.91
CA HIS A 184 -1.33 13.37 -1.99
C HIS A 184 -0.47 13.10 -0.77
N HIS A 185 0.81 12.87 -0.99
CA HIS A 185 1.84 12.84 0.03
C HIS A 185 3.06 13.60 -0.49
N ALA A 186 3.93 14.07 0.41
CA ALA A 186 5.24 14.56 -0.01
C ALA A 186 6.05 13.41 -0.61
N PRO A 187 7.09 13.67 -1.43
CA PRO A 187 8.04 12.64 -1.81
C PRO A 187 8.53 11.85 -0.60
N TRP A 188 8.67 10.54 -0.77
CA TRP A 188 9.12 9.66 0.31
C TRP A 188 10.57 9.93 0.65
N ASP A 189 10.90 9.90 1.94
CA ASP A 189 12.28 9.83 2.40
C ASP A 189 12.75 8.37 2.29
N LEU A 190 13.22 7.97 1.10
CA LEU A 190 13.50 6.57 0.81
C LEU A 190 14.88 6.14 1.29
N HIS A 191 14.91 4.94 1.84
CA HIS A 191 16.10 4.19 2.18
C HIS A 191 16.09 2.85 1.46
N ARG A 192 17.26 2.32 1.11
CA ARG A 192 17.36 0.88 0.82
C ARG A 192 17.11 0.12 2.11
N ALA A 193 16.51 -1.05 2.01
CA ALA A 193 16.36 -1.94 3.15
C ALA A 193 16.70 -3.38 2.73
N THR A 194 17.12 -4.18 3.70
CA THR A 194 17.39 -5.60 3.50
C THR A 194 16.33 -6.42 4.23
N VAL A 195 15.78 -7.43 3.56
CA VAL A 195 14.93 -8.42 4.23
C VAL A 195 15.83 -9.33 5.08
N VAL A 196 15.65 -9.27 6.40
CA VAL A 196 16.34 -10.14 7.36
C VAL A 196 15.58 -11.46 7.52
N HIS A 197 14.25 -11.38 7.54
CA HIS A 197 13.36 -12.53 7.57
C HIS A 197 12.09 -12.20 6.79
N GLY A 198 11.58 -13.16 6.02
CA GLY A 198 10.35 -13.01 5.26
C GLY A 198 9.64 -14.34 5.10
N ASP A 199 8.48 -14.47 5.72
CA ASP A 199 7.50 -15.54 5.50
C ASP A 199 6.15 -14.86 5.26
N ASP A 200 5.77 -14.72 3.98
CA ASP A 200 4.55 -14.05 3.57
C ASP A 200 3.62 -14.99 2.77
N ASN A 201 2.37 -15.05 3.21
CA ASN A 201 1.29 -15.72 2.50
C ASN A 201 0.21 -14.74 2.04
N LEU A 202 0.36 -13.42 2.27
CA LEU A 202 -0.65 -12.43 1.89
C LEU A 202 -0.68 -12.20 0.38
N VAL A 203 0.49 -12.16 -0.28
CA VAL A 203 0.58 -12.01 -1.75
C VAL A 203 -0.09 -13.20 -2.45
N ALA A 204 0.25 -14.42 -2.03
CA ALA A 204 -0.38 -15.64 -2.54
C ALA A 204 -1.89 -15.69 -2.25
N SER A 205 -2.30 -15.28 -1.04
CA SER A 205 -3.72 -15.21 -0.66
C SER A 205 -4.51 -14.15 -1.44
N ALA A 206 -3.83 -13.16 -2.03
CA ALA A 206 -4.40 -12.18 -2.94
C ALA A 206 -4.50 -12.70 -4.40
N GLY A 207 -4.10 -13.95 -4.65
CA GLY A 207 -4.18 -14.59 -5.97
C GLY A 207 -2.97 -14.35 -6.86
N ILE A 208 -1.87 -13.84 -6.32
CA ILE A 208 -0.64 -13.57 -7.07
C ILE A 208 0.45 -14.55 -6.64
N ALA A 209 1.00 -15.31 -7.58
CA ALA A 209 2.20 -16.10 -7.36
C ALA A 209 3.45 -15.24 -7.64
N VAL A 210 4.39 -15.22 -6.70
CA VAL A 210 5.70 -14.59 -6.86
C VAL A 210 6.80 -15.62 -6.63
N THR A 211 7.93 -15.47 -7.32
CA THR A 211 9.08 -16.38 -7.22
C THR A 211 10.35 -15.59 -6.93
N GLY A 212 11.20 -16.14 -6.07
CA GLY A 212 12.47 -15.51 -5.70
C GLY A 212 12.32 -14.32 -4.76
N PRO A 213 13.45 -13.67 -4.41
CA PRO A 213 13.44 -12.49 -3.54
C PRO A 213 12.77 -11.29 -4.24
N PRO A 214 12.23 -10.32 -3.46
CA PRO A 214 11.72 -9.08 -4.02
C PRO A 214 12.80 -8.34 -4.80
N MET A 215 12.43 -7.81 -5.97
CA MET A 215 13.33 -7.01 -6.82
C MET A 215 13.62 -5.62 -6.23
N SER A 216 12.73 -5.10 -5.39
CA SER A 216 12.90 -3.84 -4.70
C SER A 216 12.43 -3.98 -3.25
N VAL A 217 13.29 -3.54 -2.34
CA VAL A 217 13.04 -3.47 -0.89
C VAL A 217 13.40 -2.06 -0.44
N LEU A 218 12.37 -1.30 -0.07
CA LEU A 218 12.50 0.10 0.31
C LEU A 218 11.95 0.31 1.71
N TYR A 219 12.50 1.30 2.40
CA TYR A 219 11.99 1.78 3.68
C TYR A 219 11.81 3.30 3.64
N SER A 220 10.85 3.81 4.41
CA SER A 220 10.73 5.23 4.71
C SER A 220 10.30 5.43 6.17
N PRO A 221 10.90 6.38 6.91
CA PRO A 221 10.51 6.67 8.30
C PRO A 221 9.07 7.16 8.40
N GLY A 222 8.58 7.85 7.37
CA GLY A 222 7.15 8.09 7.22
C GLY A 222 6.81 9.29 6.36
N VAL A 223 5.53 9.42 6.07
CA VAL A 223 4.99 10.55 5.31
C VAL A 223 3.59 10.91 5.78
N ARG A 224 3.23 12.19 5.62
CA ARG A 224 1.86 12.64 5.75
C ARG A 224 1.13 12.46 4.41
N ALA A 225 0.03 11.72 4.44
CA ALA A 225 -0.87 11.54 3.32
C ALA A 225 -2.19 12.30 3.53
N ARG A 226 -2.74 12.83 2.44
CA ARG A 226 -4.05 13.49 2.36
C ARG A 226 -4.85 12.82 1.27
N PHE A 227 -6.14 12.61 1.51
CA PHE A 227 -7.07 12.03 0.54
C PHE A 227 -8.11 13.07 0.13
N GLY A 228 -8.36 13.15 -1.17
CA GLY A 228 -9.40 14.00 -1.73
C GLY A 228 -10.74 13.28 -1.75
N LEU A 229 -11.75 13.91 -2.37
CA LEU A 229 -13.03 13.26 -2.60
C LEU A 229 -12.95 12.34 -3.82
N PRO A 230 -13.76 11.26 -3.86
CA PRO A 230 -13.84 10.39 -5.04
C PRO A 230 -14.23 11.18 -6.29
N ALA A 231 -13.62 10.85 -7.44
CA ALA A 231 -13.84 11.49 -8.73
C ALA A 231 -13.90 10.49 -9.90
#